data_AF-A0A8T7LSE8-F1
#
_entry.id   AF-A0A8T7LSE8-F1
#
_cell.length_a   1.000
_cell.length_b   1.000
_cell.length_c   1.000
_cell.angle_alpha   90.00
_cell.angle_beta   90.00
_cell.angle_gamma   90.00
#
_symmetry.space_group_name_H-M   'P 1'
#
loop_
_entity.id
_entity.type
_entity.pdbx_description
1 polymer ?
#
loop_
_entity_poly.entity_id
_entity_poly.type
_entity_poly.pdbx_seq_one_letter_code
_entity_poly.pdbx_strand_id
1 'polypeptide(L)'
;MNPFRVFWRSARDTFDELLLLALLGIVWLVAVVPLPALAAGFALGGALGGAIALLLLTALPLGAVSCGMTAVAQRIHEGRTVSWGDFVAGVRRYYRFGWLVYGAWLAGLVVIIVNIGFYAQMQAPAGGYLVILFVYLMVAWVGLLIYLGPLAILQQRPGVRLVFRNALVLSFGRPFFTIMTQVLMSVIVMLSLWPPLLLLLLITPPLLAVWGFRATVTLIAEAEARREAAAAEERAAATPANPTATEKGRGGQIRPRE
;
A
#
# COMPACT_ATOMS: atom_id res chain seq x y z
N MET A 1 -7.11 -11.80 -9.13
CA MET A 1 -7.51 -11.29 -7.80
C MET A 1 -8.59 -10.23 -7.96
N ASN A 2 -9.68 -10.30 -7.19
CA ASN A 2 -10.76 -9.33 -7.29
C ASN A 2 -10.55 -8.19 -6.27
N PRO A 3 -10.22 -6.94 -6.69
CA PRO A 3 -10.01 -5.81 -5.77
C PRO A 3 -11.24 -5.49 -4.93
N PHE A 4 -12.46 -5.73 -5.45
CA PHE A 4 -13.69 -5.57 -4.69
C PHE A 4 -13.82 -6.55 -3.52
N ARG A 5 -13.27 -7.76 -3.65
CA ARG A 5 -13.25 -8.72 -2.54
C ARG A 5 -12.30 -8.28 -1.43
N VAL A 6 -11.15 -7.70 -1.80
CA VAL A 6 -10.19 -7.14 -0.82
C VAL A 6 -10.83 -5.95 -0.11
N PHE A 7 -11.41 -5.03 -0.88
CA PHE A 7 -12.19 -3.90 -0.36
C PHE A 7 -13.27 -4.34 0.63
N TRP A 8 -14.14 -5.27 0.23
CA TRP A 8 -15.28 -5.70 1.05
C TRP A 8 -14.84 -6.30 2.38
N ARG A 9 -13.75 -7.09 2.38
CA ARG A 9 -13.17 -7.62 3.62
C ARG A 9 -12.66 -6.48 4.50
N SER A 10 -11.86 -5.57 3.94
CA SER A 10 -11.36 -4.39 4.66
C SER A 10 -12.48 -3.52 5.25
N ALA A 11 -13.56 -3.31 4.50
CA ALA A 11 -14.72 -2.56 4.96
C ALA A 11 -15.42 -3.27 6.12
N ARG A 12 -15.58 -4.60 6.05
CA ARG A 12 -16.14 -5.40 7.14
C ARG A 12 -15.30 -5.30 8.40
N ASP A 13 -13.98 -5.52 8.33
CA ASP A 13 -13.17 -5.47 9.55
C ASP A 13 -13.11 -4.04 10.13
N THR A 14 -13.16 -3.04 9.26
CA THR A 14 -13.24 -1.63 9.71
C THR A 14 -14.56 -1.37 10.43
N PHE A 15 -15.66 -2.00 9.98
CA PHE A 15 -16.96 -1.90 10.62
C PHE A 15 -17.01 -2.63 11.97
N ASP A 16 -16.34 -3.78 12.09
CA ASP A 16 -16.26 -4.54 13.34
C ASP A 16 -15.53 -3.74 14.45
N GLU A 17 -14.57 -2.88 14.08
CA GLU A 17 -13.79 -2.01 14.98
C GLU A 17 -14.16 -0.52 14.84
N LEU A 18 -15.37 -0.20 14.37
CA LEU A 18 -15.76 1.13 13.91
C LEU A 18 -15.49 2.25 14.92
N LEU A 19 -15.88 2.05 16.18
CA LEU A 19 -15.75 3.07 17.22
C LEU A 19 -14.28 3.41 17.48
N LEU A 20 -13.44 2.39 17.68
CA LEU A 20 -12.02 2.59 17.94
C LEU A 20 -11.32 3.21 16.73
N LEU A 21 -11.60 2.72 15.53
CA LEU A 21 -11.00 3.24 14.30
C LEU A 21 -11.44 4.68 14.04
N ALA A 22 -12.70 5.05 14.27
CA ALA A 22 -13.15 6.42 14.18
C ALA A 22 -12.39 7.35 15.16
N LEU A 23 -12.18 6.91 16.41
CA LEU A 23 -11.37 7.67 17.38
C LEU A 23 -9.92 7.83 16.91
N LEU A 24 -9.29 6.76 16.40
CA LEU A 24 -7.95 6.84 15.84
C LEU A 24 -7.88 7.71 14.59
N GLY A 25 -8.93 7.74 13.77
CA GLY A 25 -9.04 8.62 12.63
C GLY A 25 -9.15 10.08 13.03
N ILE A 26 -9.86 10.42 14.12
CA ILE A 26 -9.84 11.78 14.69
C ILE A 26 -8.41 12.20 15.04
N VAL A 27 -7.65 11.32 15.70
CA VAL A 27 -6.23 11.60 16.03
C VAL A 27 -5.42 11.84 14.77
N TRP A 28 -5.62 11.01 13.74
CA TRP A 28 -4.94 11.17 12.46
C TRP A 28 -5.27 12.52 11.83
N LEU A 29 -6.55 12.91 11.81
CA LEU A 29 -6.99 14.18 11.25
C LEU A 29 -6.42 15.37 12.02
N VAL A 30 -6.50 15.35 13.36
CA VAL A 30 -5.96 16.42 14.21
C VAL A 30 -4.44 16.55 14.06
N ALA A 31 -3.72 15.44 13.89
CA ALA A 31 -2.28 15.46 13.71
C ALA A 31 -1.85 15.91 12.31
N VAL A 32 -2.58 15.52 11.26
CA VAL A 32 -2.14 15.68 9.86
C VAL A 32 -2.77 16.88 9.18
N VAL A 33 -4.06 17.17 9.37
CA VAL A 33 -4.83 18.17 8.60
C VAL A 33 -4.43 19.64 8.87
N PRO A 34 -4.03 20.07 10.09
CA PRO A 34 -3.73 21.47 10.34
C PRO A 34 -2.62 22.04 9.45
N LEU A 35 -1.56 21.27 9.18
CA LEU A 35 -0.41 21.76 8.40
C LEU A 35 -0.76 21.96 6.91
N PRO A 36 -1.40 21.02 6.20
CA PRO A 36 -1.92 21.25 4.84
C PRO A 36 -2.96 22.37 4.77
N ALA A 37 -3.83 22.51 5.78
CA ALA A 37 -4.82 23.58 5.81
C ALA A 37 -4.15 24.96 5.90
N LEU A 38 -3.14 25.10 6.76
CA LEU A 38 -2.33 26.32 6.84
C LEU A 38 -1.53 26.55 5.54
N ALA A 39 -0.96 25.50 4.95
CA ALA A 39 -0.25 25.59 3.69
C ALA A 39 -1.15 26.11 2.55
N ALA A 40 -2.40 25.64 2.49
CA ALA A 40 -3.38 26.12 1.53
C ALA A 40 -3.69 27.62 1.73
N GLY A 41 -3.85 28.07 2.99
CA GLY A 41 -4.02 29.49 3.30
C GLY A 41 -2.83 30.35 2.83
N PHE A 42 -1.60 29.90 3.06
CA PHE A 42 -0.39 30.58 2.58
C PHE A 42 -0.31 30.63 1.06
N ALA A 43 -0.69 29.54 0.38
CA ALA A 43 -0.70 29.49 -1.09
C ALA A 43 -1.74 30.47 -1.67
N LEU A 44 -2.94 30.52 -1.09
CA LEU A 44 -3.99 31.48 -1.48
C LEU A 44 -3.57 32.93 -1.23
N GLY A 45 -2.76 33.18 -0.19
CA GLY A 45 -2.15 34.47 0.10
C GLY A 45 -0.92 34.82 -0.74
N GLY A 46 -0.53 33.99 -1.71
CA GLY A 46 0.63 34.21 -2.60
C GLY A 46 1.99 33.87 -1.99
N ALA A 47 2.04 33.39 -0.74
CA ALA A 47 3.26 33.02 -0.04
C ALA A 47 3.67 31.56 -0.34
N LEU A 48 3.99 31.26 -1.60
CA LEU A 48 4.26 29.89 -2.07
C LEU A 48 5.41 29.19 -1.31
N GLY A 49 6.45 29.93 -0.93
CA GLY A 49 7.57 29.38 -0.14
C GLY A 49 7.12 28.87 1.23
N GLY A 50 6.25 29.63 1.91
CA GLY A 50 5.68 29.21 3.20
C GLY A 50 4.75 28.01 3.06
N ALA A 51 3.93 27.98 1.99
CA ALA A 51 3.07 26.84 1.69
C ALA A 51 3.87 25.54 1.47
N ILE A 52 4.94 25.59 0.68
CA ILE A 52 5.80 24.43 0.42
C ILE A 52 6.47 23.97 1.72
N ALA A 53 6.99 24.89 2.54
CA ALA A 53 7.61 24.55 3.81
C ALA A 53 6.63 23.84 4.76
N LEU A 54 5.39 24.32 4.88
CA LEU A 54 4.34 23.70 5.70
C LEU A 54 3.90 22.34 5.16
N LEU A 55 3.80 22.18 3.84
CA LEU A 55 3.55 20.88 3.23
C LEU A 55 4.66 19.89 3.56
N LEU A 56 5.93 20.26 3.39
CA LEU A 56 7.05 19.39 3.74
C LEU A 56 7.06 19.03 5.23
N LEU A 57 6.72 19.98 6.11
CA LEU A 57 6.59 19.74 7.54
C LEU A 57 5.48 18.73 7.88
N THR A 58 4.45 18.62 7.04
CA THR A 58 3.38 17.60 7.18
C THR A 58 3.92 16.18 7.13
N ALA A 59 5.09 15.94 6.52
CA ALA A 59 5.73 14.63 6.52
C ALA A 59 5.97 14.07 7.92
N LEU A 60 6.20 14.94 8.92
CA LEU A 60 6.45 14.54 10.31
C LEU A 60 5.24 13.83 10.92
N PRO A 61 4.06 14.47 11.08
CA PRO A 61 2.88 13.80 11.62
C PRO A 61 2.36 12.73 10.66
N LEU A 62 2.40 12.96 9.35
CA LEU A 62 1.89 12.01 8.36
C LEU A 62 2.62 10.67 8.48
N GLY A 63 3.96 10.68 8.53
CA GLY A 63 4.74 9.46 8.64
C GLY A 63 4.52 8.74 9.96
N ALA A 64 4.55 9.46 11.08
CA ALA A 64 4.41 8.86 12.40
C ALA A 64 3.03 8.22 12.62
N VAL A 65 1.97 8.98 12.35
CA VAL A 65 0.58 8.56 12.63
C VAL A 65 0.11 7.53 11.60
N SER A 66 0.52 7.61 10.34
CA SER A 66 0.17 6.59 9.32
C SER A 66 0.85 5.25 9.58
N CYS A 67 2.08 5.24 10.12
CA CYS A 67 2.70 3.99 10.58
C CYS A 67 1.98 3.41 11.80
N GLY A 68 1.54 4.25 12.75
CA GLY A 68 0.69 3.80 13.87
C GLY A 68 -0.61 3.16 13.38
N MET A 69 -1.26 3.78 12.40
CA MET A 69 -2.48 3.26 11.78
C MET A 69 -2.24 1.94 11.05
N THR A 70 -1.11 1.82 10.35
CA THR A 70 -0.74 0.58 9.66
C THR A 70 -0.43 -0.55 10.65
N ALA A 71 0.16 -0.26 11.81
CA ALA A 71 0.39 -1.25 12.86
C ALA A 71 -0.93 -1.78 13.45
N VAL A 72 -1.95 -0.92 13.57
CA VAL A 72 -3.31 -1.34 13.91
C VAL A 72 -3.91 -2.21 12.80
N ALA A 73 -3.78 -1.78 11.54
CA ALA A 73 -4.24 -2.55 10.38
C ALA A 73 -3.64 -3.97 10.32
N GLN A 74 -2.36 -4.13 10.69
CA GLN A 74 -1.72 -5.44 10.82
C GLN A 74 -2.45 -6.32 11.84
N ARG A 75 -2.74 -5.80 13.04
CA ARG A 75 -3.41 -6.58 14.09
C ARG A 75 -4.81 -7.00 13.68
N ILE A 76 -5.56 -6.11 13.05
CA ILE A 76 -6.89 -6.41 12.49
C ILE A 76 -6.78 -7.52 11.43
N HIS A 77 -5.79 -7.43 10.54
CA HIS A 77 -5.56 -8.45 9.53
C HIS A 77 -5.28 -9.84 10.14
N GLU A 78 -4.54 -9.87 11.24
CA GLU A 78 -4.20 -11.09 12.00
C GLU A 78 -5.34 -11.56 12.93
N GLY A 79 -6.49 -10.89 12.95
CA GLY A 79 -7.63 -11.24 13.81
C GLY A 79 -7.38 -11.00 15.30
N ARG A 80 -6.42 -10.13 15.64
CA ARG A 80 -6.10 -9.77 17.03
C ARG A 80 -6.91 -8.57 17.48
N THR A 81 -7.27 -8.54 18.76
CA THR A 81 -7.89 -7.37 19.37
C THR A 81 -6.99 -6.15 19.27
N VAL A 82 -7.61 -4.99 19.06
CA VAL A 82 -6.95 -3.70 18.91
C VAL A 82 -7.27 -2.83 20.11
N SER A 83 -6.27 -2.07 20.55
CA SER A 83 -6.44 -1.04 21.57
C SER A 83 -5.76 0.26 21.15
N TRP A 84 -6.10 1.36 21.84
CA TRP A 84 -5.39 2.63 21.72
C TRP A 84 -3.88 2.49 21.96
N GLY A 85 -3.49 1.64 22.91
CA GLY A 85 -2.09 1.38 23.24
C GLY A 85 -1.30 0.84 22.05
N ASP A 86 -1.95 0.06 21.17
CA ASP A 86 -1.32 -0.53 19.99
C ASP A 86 -1.01 0.53 18.93
N PHE A 87 -1.91 1.50 18.74
CA PHE A 87 -1.67 2.65 17.89
C PHE A 87 -0.44 3.43 18.37
N VAL A 88 -0.42 3.81 19.65
CA VAL A 88 0.69 4.58 20.25
C VAL A 88 2.01 3.80 20.22
N ALA A 89 1.95 2.48 20.45
CA ALA A 89 3.11 1.61 20.31
C ALA A 89 3.62 1.60 18.85
N GLY A 90 2.71 1.50 17.87
CA GLY A 90 3.03 1.59 16.44
C GLY A 90 3.70 2.92 16.07
N VAL A 91 3.14 4.04 16.52
CA VAL A 91 3.74 5.38 16.32
C VAL A 91 5.15 5.42 16.90
N ARG A 92 5.33 5.06 18.18
CA ARG A 92 6.64 5.11 18.85
C ARG A 92 7.67 4.16 18.23
N ARG A 93 7.22 3.02 17.71
CA ARG A 93 8.11 2.03 17.09
C ARG A 93 8.60 2.50 15.72
N TYR A 94 7.72 3.12 14.93
CA TYR A 94 7.98 3.36 13.52
C TYR A 94 8.12 4.84 13.11
N TYR A 95 7.95 5.83 14.01
CA TYR A 95 7.96 7.26 13.63
C TYR A 95 9.20 7.70 12.85
N ARG A 96 10.40 7.27 13.26
CA ARG A 96 11.67 7.61 12.58
C ARG A 96 11.82 6.95 11.23
N PHE A 97 11.13 5.86 10.97
CA PHE A 97 11.15 5.24 9.66
C PHE A 97 10.04 5.83 8.79
N GLY A 98 8.85 6.02 9.38
CA GLY A 98 7.69 6.64 8.77
C GLY A 98 7.99 8.04 8.22
N TRP A 99 8.63 8.93 8.98
CA TRP A 99 8.95 10.27 8.48
C TRP A 99 9.88 10.25 7.25
N LEU A 100 10.77 9.26 7.11
CA LEU A 100 11.68 9.15 5.97
C LEU A 100 10.92 8.62 4.75
N VAL A 101 10.09 7.60 4.96
CA VAL A 101 9.32 6.99 3.87
C VAL A 101 8.26 7.95 3.34
N TYR A 102 7.41 8.47 4.22
CA TYR A 102 6.35 9.41 3.83
C TYR A 102 6.90 10.79 3.47
N GLY A 103 8.02 11.21 4.07
CA GLY A 103 8.71 12.44 3.67
C GLY A 103 9.34 12.34 2.28
N ALA A 104 10.01 11.22 1.97
CA ALA A 104 10.52 10.98 0.61
C ALA A 104 9.37 10.88 -0.41
N TRP A 105 8.25 10.25 -0.04
CA TRP A 105 7.07 10.19 -0.89
C TRP A 105 6.49 11.59 -1.16
N LEU A 106 6.36 12.40 -0.11
CA LEU A 106 5.84 13.76 -0.21
C LEU A 106 6.75 14.68 -1.01
N ALA A 107 8.07 14.58 -0.83
CA ALA A 107 9.05 15.31 -1.63
C ALA A 107 8.93 14.96 -3.12
N GLY A 108 8.81 13.67 -3.46
CA GLY A 108 8.56 13.24 -4.84
C GLY A 108 7.24 13.78 -5.40
N LEU A 109 6.18 13.81 -4.58
CA LEU A 109 4.89 14.38 -4.98
C LEU A 109 5.00 15.88 -5.29
N VAL A 110 5.70 16.64 -4.44
CA VAL A 110 5.95 18.08 -4.67
C VAL A 110 6.71 18.29 -5.98
N VAL A 111 7.76 17.51 -6.24
CA VAL A 111 8.54 17.59 -7.49
C VAL A 111 7.64 17.34 -8.70
N ILE A 112 6.77 16.32 -8.65
CA ILE A 112 5.84 16.02 -9.74
C ILE A 112 4.85 17.17 -9.96
N ILE A 113 4.24 17.71 -8.90
CA ILE A 113 3.27 18.82 -9.00
C ILE A 113 3.93 20.07 -9.58
N VAL A 114 5.15 20.41 -9.13
CA VAL A 114 5.91 21.56 -9.66
C VAL A 114 6.21 21.37 -11.15
N ASN A 115 6.59 20.17 -11.58
CA ASN A 115 6.83 19.88 -13.01
C ASN A 115 5.54 20.01 -13.83
N ILE A 116 4.40 19.51 -13.34
CA ILE A 116 3.11 19.69 -14.01
C ILE A 116 2.82 21.19 -14.20
N GLY A 117 2.95 21.98 -13.14
CA GLY A 117 2.72 23.42 -13.19
C GLY A 117 3.67 24.16 -14.14
N PHE A 118 4.94 23.77 -14.16
CA PHE A 118 5.95 24.32 -15.06
C PHE A 118 5.64 24.01 -16.54
N TYR A 119 5.43 22.74 -16.88
CA TYR A 119 5.18 22.34 -18.27
C TYR A 119 3.82 22.80 -18.80
N ALA A 120 2.83 23.00 -17.92
CA ALA A 120 1.53 23.56 -18.31
C ALA A 120 1.61 25.02 -18.77
N GLN A 121 2.65 25.77 -18.37
CA GLN A 121 2.86 27.16 -18.80
C GLN A 121 3.67 27.25 -20.10
N MET A 122 4.23 26.15 -20.58
CA MET A 122 5.04 26.12 -21.80
C MET A 122 4.13 26.20 -23.03
N GLN A 123 4.30 27.24 -23.86
CA GLN A 123 3.49 27.43 -25.08
C GLN A 123 3.82 26.45 -26.21
N ALA A 124 4.95 25.75 -26.12
CA ALA A 124 5.36 24.76 -27.11
C ALA A 124 4.54 23.45 -26.97
N PRO A 125 4.27 22.72 -28.07
CA PRO A 125 3.58 21.42 -28.02
C PRO A 125 4.23 20.39 -27.09
N ALA A 126 5.56 20.46 -26.94
CA ALA A 126 6.32 19.63 -26.00
C ALA A 126 5.82 19.74 -24.55
N GLY A 127 5.33 20.91 -24.13
CA GLY A 127 4.76 21.13 -22.80
C GLY A 127 3.57 20.22 -22.53
N GLY A 128 2.66 20.09 -23.51
CA GLY A 128 1.49 19.22 -23.41
C GLY A 128 1.86 17.74 -23.21
N TYR A 129 2.83 17.24 -23.98
CA TYR A 129 3.28 15.84 -23.83
C TYR A 129 3.94 15.59 -22.47
N LEU A 130 4.72 16.55 -21.95
CA LEU A 130 5.35 16.44 -20.65
C LEU A 130 4.33 16.52 -19.50
N VAL A 131 3.31 17.36 -19.60
CA VAL A 131 2.19 17.37 -18.64
C VAL A 131 1.52 16.00 -18.58
N ILE A 132 1.19 15.40 -19.74
CA ILE A 132 0.59 14.07 -19.80
C ILE A 132 1.49 13.03 -19.11
N LEU A 133 2.80 13.03 -19.41
CA LEU A 133 3.78 12.15 -18.76
C LEU A 133 3.79 12.31 -17.23
N PHE A 134 3.88 13.55 -16.73
CA PHE A 134 3.92 13.81 -15.29
C PHE A 134 2.58 13.50 -14.59
N VAL A 135 1.45 13.63 -15.27
CA VAL A 135 0.15 13.16 -14.75
C VAL A 135 0.13 11.65 -14.60
N TYR A 136 0.64 10.89 -15.60
CA TYR A 136 0.80 9.44 -15.45
C TYR A 136 1.74 9.07 -14.30
N LEU A 137 2.87 9.78 -14.17
CA LEU A 137 3.78 9.60 -13.04
C LEU A 137 3.10 9.92 -11.71
N MET A 138 2.27 10.96 -11.64
CA MET A 138 1.50 11.32 -10.45
C MET A 138 0.57 10.18 -10.03
N VAL A 139 -0.18 9.62 -10.98
CA VAL A 139 -1.07 8.47 -10.70
C VAL A 139 -0.26 7.29 -10.17
N ALA A 140 0.84 6.92 -10.85
CA ALA A 140 1.70 5.82 -10.39
C ALA A 140 2.34 6.10 -9.02
N TRP A 141 2.76 7.34 -8.76
CA TRP A 141 3.40 7.76 -7.51
C TRP A 141 2.43 7.73 -6.32
N VAL A 142 1.19 8.18 -6.52
CA VAL A 142 0.13 8.07 -5.51
C VAL A 142 -0.21 6.60 -5.24
N GLY A 143 -0.20 5.75 -6.27
CA GLY A 143 -0.41 4.31 -6.11
C GLY A 143 0.60 3.62 -5.18
N LEU A 144 1.82 4.16 -5.05
CA LEU A 144 2.81 3.62 -4.10
C LEU A 144 2.32 3.70 -2.64
N LEU A 145 1.51 4.71 -2.30
CA LEU A 145 1.03 4.93 -0.94
C LEU A 145 0.24 3.73 -0.39
N ILE A 146 -0.38 2.95 -1.28
CA ILE A 146 -1.10 1.70 -0.95
C ILE A 146 -0.17 0.70 -0.25
N TYR A 147 1.10 0.64 -0.66
CA TYR A 147 2.07 -0.39 -0.24
C TYR A 147 3.14 0.12 0.74
N LEU A 148 3.41 1.43 0.77
CA LEU A 148 4.51 1.99 1.57
C LEU A 148 4.38 1.68 3.07
N GLY A 149 3.21 1.93 3.66
CA GLY A 149 2.96 1.67 5.07
C GLY A 149 3.12 0.19 5.43
N PRO A 150 2.40 -0.73 4.77
CA PRO A 150 2.50 -2.16 5.04
C PRO A 150 3.91 -2.71 4.85
N LEU A 151 4.60 -2.33 3.77
CA LEU A 151 5.99 -2.77 3.52
C LEU A 151 6.99 -2.21 4.55
N ALA A 152 6.71 -1.05 5.13
CA ALA A 152 7.53 -0.50 6.20
C ALA A 152 7.50 -1.37 7.48
N ILE A 153 6.41 -2.10 7.69
CA ILE A 153 6.20 -2.94 8.88
C ILE A 153 6.54 -4.41 8.61
N LEU A 154 6.19 -4.93 7.44
CA LEU A 154 6.37 -6.35 7.09
C LEU A 154 7.84 -6.74 6.84
N GLN A 155 8.73 -5.78 6.61
CA GLN A 155 10.15 -6.05 6.34
C GLN A 155 10.96 -6.18 7.64
N GLN A 156 11.80 -7.23 7.73
CA GLN A 156 12.69 -7.43 8.89
C GLN A 156 13.77 -6.34 9.02
N ARG A 157 14.28 -5.85 7.88
CA ARG A 157 15.29 -4.76 7.81
C ARG A 157 14.81 -3.69 6.83
N PRO A 158 13.90 -2.81 7.27
CA PRO A 158 13.30 -1.84 6.37
C PRO A 158 14.33 -0.75 6.03
N GLY A 159 14.68 -0.65 4.75
CA GLY A 159 15.44 0.46 4.20
C GLY A 159 14.54 1.29 3.31
N VAL A 160 14.66 2.63 3.34
CA VAL A 160 13.79 3.53 2.56
C VAL A 160 13.81 3.14 1.08
N ARG A 161 15.00 2.98 0.49
CA ARG A 161 15.17 2.53 -0.90
C ARG A 161 14.52 1.17 -1.17
N LEU A 162 14.62 0.24 -0.22
CA LEU A 162 14.07 -1.11 -0.36
C LEU A 162 12.53 -1.08 -0.35
N VAL A 163 11.93 -0.30 0.54
CA VAL A 163 10.48 -0.11 0.62
C VAL A 163 9.95 0.50 -0.68
N PHE A 164 10.58 1.56 -1.20
CA PHE A 164 10.18 2.16 -2.48
C PHE A 164 10.36 1.20 -3.66
N ARG A 165 11.50 0.51 -3.73
CA ARG A 165 11.75 -0.50 -4.78
C ARG A 165 10.68 -1.58 -4.75
N ASN A 166 10.36 -2.11 -3.57
CA ASN A 166 9.36 -3.16 -3.43
C ASN A 166 7.94 -2.64 -3.72
N ALA A 167 7.60 -1.43 -3.30
CA ALA A 167 6.33 -0.79 -3.63
C ALA A 167 6.18 -0.59 -5.15
N LEU A 168 7.25 -0.17 -5.85
CA LEU A 168 7.28 -0.07 -7.30
C LEU A 168 7.05 -1.44 -7.96
N VAL A 169 7.77 -2.47 -7.50
CA VAL A 169 7.61 -3.84 -8.02
C VAL A 169 6.18 -4.36 -7.82
N LEU A 170 5.55 -4.11 -6.67
CA LEU A 170 4.16 -4.50 -6.43
C LEU A 170 3.18 -3.71 -7.31
N SER A 171 3.36 -2.38 -7.37
CA SER A 171 2.52 -1.48 -8.15
C SER A 171 2.52 -1.84 -9.64
N PHE A 172 3.71 -2.02 -10.23
CA PHE A 172 3.88 -2.36 -11.65
C PHE A 172 3.78 -3.86 -11.94
N GLY A 173 3.91 -4.73 -10.94
CA GLY A 173 3.75 -6.18 -11.12
C GLY A 173 2.30 -6.60 -11.34
N ARG A 174 1.33 -5.80 -10.86
CA ARG A 174 -0.11 -6.01 -11.05
C ARG A 174 -0.83 -4.67 -11.30
N PRO A 175 -0.55 -3.97 -12.41
CA PRO A 175 -0.97 -2.58 -12.61
C PRO A 175 -2.49 -2.41 -12.60
N PHE A 176 -3.24 -3.34 -13.19
CA PHE A 176 -4.70 -3.29 -13.18
C PHE A 176 -5.29 -3.37 -11.76
N PHE A 177 -4.72 -4.23 -10.90
CA PHE A 177 -5.16 -4.34 -9.51
C PHE A 177 -4.85 -3.05 -8.75
N THR A 178 -3.62 -2.54 -8.89
CA THR A 178 -3.19 -1.28 -8.26
C THR A 178 -4.08 -0.12 -8.68
N ILE A 179 -4.31 0.07 -9.99
CA ILE A 179 -5.14 1.16 -10.53
C ILE A 179 -6.56 1.03 -10.02
N MET A 180 -7.15 -0.17 -10.04
CA MET A 180 -8.52 -0.36 -9.55
C MET A 180 -8.62 -0.05 -8.05
N THR A 181 -7.70 -0.57 -7.23
CA THR A 181 -7.64 -0.25 -5.79
C THR A 181 -7.46 1.24 -5.55
N GLN A 182 -6.56 1.89 -6.29
CA GLN A 182 -6.32 3.33 -6.22
C GLN A 182 -7.59 4.11 -6.57
N VAL A 183 -8.27 3.77 -7.68
CA VAL A 183 -9.51 4.43 -8.10
C VAL A 183 -10.57 4.33 -7.02
N LEU A 184 -10.82 3.13 -6.47
CA LEU A 184 -11.82 3.01 -5.42
C LEU A 184 -11.41 3.76 -4.14
N MET A 185 -10.14 3.70 -3.73
CA MET A 185 -9.64 4.46 -2.58
C MET A 185 -9.82 5.98 -2.80
N SER A 186 -9.52 6.47 -4.00
CA SER A 186 -9.72 7.85 -4.39
C SER A 186 -11.21 8.24 -4.37
N VAL A 187 -12.11 7.38 -4.84
CA VAL A 187 -13.56 7.62 -4.75
C VAL A 187 -13.99 7.76 -3.29
N ILE A 188 -13.52 6.90 -2.39
CA ILE A 188 -13.83 7.03 -0.96
C ILE A 188 -13.32 8.36 -0.41
N VAL A 189 -12.07 8.72 -0.70
CA VAL A 189 -11.51 10.01 -0.26
C VAL A 189 -12.34 11.18 -0.79
N MET A 190 -12.70 11.18 -2.06
CA MET A 190 -13.52 12.24 -2.67
C MET A 190 -14.91 12.32 -2.04
N LEU A 191 -15.56 11.17 -1.81
CA LEU A 191 -16.86 11.12 -1.12
C LEU A 191 -16.75 11.65 0.31
N SER A 192 -15.69 11.33 1.05
CA SER A 192 -15.48 11.82 2.41
C SER A 192 -15.24 13.32 2.51
N LEU A 193 -14.85 13.98 1.40
CA LEU A 193 -14.69 15.44 1.33
C LEU A 193 -16.00 16.15 0.97
N TRP A 194 -17.04 15.42 0.55
CA TRP A 194 -18.35 15.98 0.24
C TRP A 194 -19.05 16.42 1.55
N PRO A 195 -19.58 17.65 1.69
CA PRO A 195 -20.00 18.17 2.99
C PRO A 195 -21.05 17.32 3.74
N PRO A 196 -22.09 16.77 3.07
CA PRO A 196 -23.00 15.79 3.67
C PRO A 196 -22.35 14.52 4.23
N LEU A 197 -21.16 14.15 3.76
CA LEU A 197 -20.45 12.92 4.10
C LEU A 197 -19.17 13.18 4.90
N LEU A 198 -18.98 14.39 5.43
CA LEU A 198 -17.77 14.77 6.18
C LEU A 198 -17.46 13.85 7.37
N LEU A 199 -18.47 13.25 7.99
CA LEU A 199 -18.28 12.27 9.07
C LEU A 199 -17.53 11.00 8.59
N LEU A 200 -17.60 10.66 7.30
CA LEU A 200 -16.85 9.55 6.72
C LEU A 200 -15.34 9.78 6.79
N LEU A 201 -14.90 11.04 6.87
CA LEU A 201 -13.49 11.39 7.00
C LEU A 201 -12.86 10.79 8.28
N LEU A 202 -13.64 10.59 9.35
CA LEU A 202 -13.17 9.98 10.59
C LEU A 202 -12.76 8.51 10.38
N ILE A 203 -13.37 7.80 9.42
CA ILE A 203 -13.10 6.38 9.17
C ILE A 203 -12.19 6.20 7.95
N THR A 204 -12.00 7.25 7.14
CA THR A 204 -11.24 7.14 5.89
C THR A 204 -9.77 6.76 6.11
N PRO A 205 -8.97 7.47 6.95
CA PRO A 205 -7.59 7.08 7.20
C PRO A 205 -7.41 5.63 7.71
N PRO A 206 -8.14 5.14 8.73
CA PRO A 206 -8.02 3.76 9.16
C PRO A 206 -8.48 2.76 8.10
N LEU A 207 -9.58 3.03 7.39
CA LEU A 207 -10.05 2.17 6.30
C LEU A 207 -8.98 2.01 5.22
N LEU A 208 -8.36 3.11 4.78
CA LEU A 208 -7.30 3.09 3.78
C LEU A 208 -6.07 2.31 4.29
N ALA A 209 -5.73 2.41 5.57
CA ALA A 209 -4.63 1.65 6.16
C ALA A 209 -4.92 0.13 6.20
N VAL A 210 -6.12 -0.27 6.67
CA VAL A 210 -6.58 -1.68 6.68
C VAL A 210 -6.61 -2.24 5.27
N TRP A 211 -7.11 -1.44 4.32
CA TRP A 211 -7.18 -1.85 2.93
C TRP A 211 -5.81 -1.95 2.27
N GLY A 212 -4.94 -0.95 2.44
CA GLY A 212 -3.57 -1.00 1.95
C GLY A 212 -2.81 -2.21 2.50
N PHE A 213 -2.98 -2.51 3.79
CA PHE A 213 -2.36 -3.67 4.42
C PHE A 213 -2.82 -4.98 3.80
N ARG A 214 -4.14 -5.19 3.69
CA ARG A 214 -4.71 -6.39 3.04
C ARG A 214 -4.29 -6.51 1.58
N ALA A 215 -4.31 -5.41 0.83
CA ALA A 215 -3.89 -5.40 -0.57
C ALA A 215 -2.43 -5.82 -0.71
N THR A 216 -1.55 -5.33 0.17
CA THR A 216 -0.12 -5.67 0.18
C THR A 216 0.10 -7.16 0.49
N VAL A 217 -0.47 -7.65 1.59
CA VAL A 217 -0.30 -9.07 1.99
C VAL A 217 -0.84 -10.01 0.92
N THR A 218 -1.98 -9.67 0.30
CA THR A 218 -2.56 -10.54 -0.74
C THR A 218 -1.68 -10.61 -1.99
N LEU A 219 -1.05 -9.50 -2.39
CA LEU A 219 -0.09 -9.50 -3.51
C LEU A 219 1.20 -10.27 -3.19
N ILE A 220 1.69 -10.16 -1.94
CA ILE A 220 2.87 -10.91 -1.49
C ILE A 220 2.58 -12.41 -1.53
N ALA A 221 1.46 -12.85 -0.92
CA ALA A 221 1.06 -14.25 -0.92
C ALA A 221 0.89 -14.82 -2.34
N GLU A 222 0.33 -14.03 -3.27
CA GLU A 222 0.24 -14.43 -4.68
C GLU A 222 1.60 -14.51 -5.38
N ALA A 223 2.54 -13.62 -5.04
CA ALA A 223 3.90 -13.69 -5.57
C ALA A 223 4.66 -14.91 -5.03
N GLU A 224 4.46 -15.27 -3.77
CA GLU A 224 5.04 -16.47 -3.15
C GLU A 224 4.47 -17.76 -3.77
N ALA A 225 3.14 -17.87 -3.90
CA ALA A 225 2.49 -19.02 -4.53
C ALA A 225 2.96 -19.27 -5.97
N ARG A 226 3.21 -18.20 -6.74
CA ARG A 226 3.77 -18.32 -8.10
C ARG A 226 5.21 -18.83 -8.12
N ARG A 227 6.02 -18.46 -7.13
CA ARG A 227 7.40 -18.95 -7.00
C ARG A 227 7.42 -20.42 -6.60
N GLU A 228 6.53 -20.82 -5.70
CA GLU A 228 6.39 -22.22 -5.28
C GLU A 228 5.94 -23.11 -6.43
N ALA A 229 4.96 -22.66 -7.24
CA ALA A 229 4.53 -23.38 -8.43
C ALA A 229 5.65 -23.56 -9.46
N ALA A 230 6.40 -22.48 -9.77
CA ALA A 230 7.55 -22.55 -10.67
C ALA A 230 8.65 -23.50 -10.15
N ALA A 231 8.95 -23.44 -8.85
CA ALA A 231 9.92 -24.34 -8.23
C ALA A 231 9.45 -25.81 -8.22
N ALA A 232 8.15 -26.06 -8.10
CA ALA A 232 7.58 -27.41 -8.19
C ALA A 232 7.66 -27.96 -9.63
N GLU A 233 7.40 -27.13 -10.65
CA GLU A 233 7.55 -27.48 -12.06
C GLU A 233 9.03 -27.80 -12.40
N GLU A 234 9.97 -26.97 -11.93
CA GLU A 234 11.41 -27.23 -12.09
C GLU A 234 11.85 -28.56 -11.43
N ARG A 235 11.35 -28.86 -10.23
CA ARG A 235 11.62 -30.14 -9.54
C ARG A 235 11.02 -31.34 -10.27
N ALA A 236 9.83 -31.20 -10.83
CA ALA A 236 9.18 -32.24 -11.62
C ALA A 236 9.95 -32.50 -12.93
N ALA A 237 10.46 -31.45 -13.57
CA ALA A 237 11.28 -31.56 -14.78
C ALA A 237 12.69 -32.13 -14.49
N ALA A 238 13.26 -31.87 -13.31
CA ALA A 238 14.57 -32.36 -12.90
C ALA A 238 14.57 -33.80 -12.37
N THR A 239 13.38 -34.37 -12.08
CA THR A 239 13.26 -35.79 -11.70
C THR A 239 13.18 -36.62 -12.99
N PRO A 240 14.23 -37.39 -13.37
CA PRO A 240 14.12 -38.27 -14.53
C PRO A 240 12.96 -39.25 -14.31
N ALA A 241 12.10 -39.38 -15.31
CA ALA A 241 11.04 -40.39 -15.33
C ALA A 241 11.68 -41.75 -15.06
N ASN A 242 11.54 -42.26 -13.84
CA ASN A 242 11.93 -43.64 -13.54
C ASN A 242 10.95 -44.50 -14.34
N PRO A 243 11.37 -45.16 -15.44
CA PRO A 243 10.45 -46.01 -16.14
C PRO A 243 10.10 -47.11 -15.16
N THR A 244 8.82 -47.20 -14.80
CA THR A 244 8.27 -48.28 -14.01
C THR A 244 8.83 -49.58 -14.57
N ALA A 245 9.71 -50.23 -13.80
CA ALA A 245 10.22 -51.54 -14.11
C ALA A 245 9.01 -52.48 -14.14
N THR A 246 8.51 -52.66 -15.36
CA THR A 246 7.66 -53.76 -15.82
C THR A 246 7.52 -54.87 -14.78
N GLU A 247 6.33 -54.99 -14.19
CA GLU A 247 5.85 -56.23 -13.61
C GLU A 247 5.79 -57.28 -14.74
N LYS A 248 6.95 -57.85 -15.07
CA LYS A 248 7.05 -58.99 -15.98
C LYS A 248 6.99 -60.23 -15.12
N GLY A 249 5.83 -60.88 -15.18
CA GLY A 249 5.37 -62.04 -14.44
C GLY A 249 6.45 -62.97 -13.88
N ARG A 250 6.41 -63.16 -12.55
CA ARG A 250 6.92 -64.38 -11.91
C ARG A 250 5.88 -65.49 -12.12
N GLY A 251 5.86 -65.99 -13.36
CA GLY A 251 5.18 -67.22 -13.73
C GLY A 251 5.88 -68.42 -13.07
N GLY A 252 5.06 -69.36 -12.62
CA GLY A 252 5.45 -70.45 -11.74
C GLY A 252 6.58 -71.34 -12.25
N GLN A 253 7.40 -71.79 -11.30
CA GLN A 253 8.07 -73.08 -11.38
C GLN A 253 7.81 -73.82 -10.07
N ILE A 254 6.79 -74.68 -10.11
CA ILE A 254 6.56 -75.73 -9.13
C ILE A 254 7.61 -76.82 -9.41
N ARG A 255 8.49 -77.14 -8.46
CA ARG A 255 9.34 -78.34 -8.55
C ARG A 255 8.57 -79.55 -8.01
N PRO A 256 8.64 -80.73 -8.67
CA PRO A 256 7.99 -81.94 -8.20
C PRO A 256 8.76 -82.54 -7.00
N ARG A 257 8.01 -83.31 -6.21
CA ARG A 257 8.47 -84.09 -5.06
C ARG A 257 9.41 -85.22 -5.49
N GLU A 258 10.49 -85.38 -4.74
CA GLU A 258 11.05 -86.68 -4.33
C GLU A 258 11.25 -86.64 -2.80
#